data_AF-A0A931ZA50-F1
#
_entry.id   AF-A0A931ZA50-F1
#
_cell.length_a   1.000
_cell.length_b   1.000
_cell.length_c   1.000
_cell.angle_alpha   90.00
_cell.angle_beta   90.00
_cell.angle_gamma   90.00
#
_symmetry.space_group_name_H-M   'P 1'
#
loop_
_entity.id
_entity.type
_entity.pdbx_description
1 polymer ?
#
loop_
_entity_poly.entity_id
_entity_poly.type
_entity_poly.pdbx_seq_one_letter_code
_entity_poly.pdbx_strand_id
1 'polypeptide(L)'
;MNLRRWDIVFLRVDEKDPTGHPAVILSGENTLEDSRQQRFNALLGTKKPPAASTGSHQVLLNGADGLDHLTQVDCSLVYVARRASVIRLAGTVSLERRREIQRKVRAYLGLG
;
A
#
# COMPACT_ATOMS: atom_id res chain seq x y z
N MET A 1 15.84 0.50 -6.18
CA MET A 1 15.31 -0.10 -4.93
C MET A 1 14.81 -1.50 -5.24
N ASN A 2 15.10 -2.47 -4.38
CA ASN A 2 14.53 -3.81 -4.49
C ASN A 2 13.19 -3.81 -3.75
N LEU A 3 12.08 -3.90 -4.49
CA LEU A 3 10.72 -3.84 -3.93
C LEU A 3 10.20 -5.25 -3.72
N ARG A 4 9.55 -5.50 -2.59
CA ARG A 4 8.95 -6.80 -2.26
C ARG A 4 7.47 -6.68 -2.00
N ARG A 5 6.76 -7.81 -2.07
CA ARG A 5 5.37 -7.84 -1.65
C ARG A 5 5.28 -7.46 -0.17
N TRP A 6 4.26 -6.68 0.19
CA TRP A 6 4.03 -6.13 1.53
C TRP A 6 4.93 -4.98 1.95
N ASP A 7 5.84 -4.53 1.09
CA ASP A 7 6.52 -3.28 1.33
C ASP A 7 5.53 -2.12 1.32
N ILE A 8 5.79 -1.14 2.19
CA ILE A 8 5.09 0.14 2.25
C ILE A 8 6.01 1.17 1.61
N VAL A 9 5.56 1.74 0.50
CA VAL A 9 6.29 2.76 -0.25
C VAL A 9 5.51 4.06 -0.26
N PHE A 10 6.20 5.19 -0.43
CA PHE A 10 5.55 6.47 -0.72
C PHE A 10 5.56 6.69 -2.22
N LEU A 11 4.38 6.81 -2.81
CA LEU A 11 4.18 7.02 -4.24
C LEU A 11 3.87 8.48 -4.52
N ARG A 12 4.55 9.06 -5.49
CA ARG A 12 4.14 10.31 -6.12
C ARG A 12 2.92 10.03 -7.01
N VAL A 13 1.74 10.49 -6.59
CA VAL A 13 0.51 10.32 -7.38
C VAL A 13 0.29 11.51 -8.32
N ASP A 14 0.75 12.69 -7.94
CA ASP A 14 0.76 13.92 -8.74
C ASP A 14 2.20 14.48 -8.79
N GLU A 15 2.63 15.04 -9.91
CA GLU A 15 3.96 15.69 -10.04
C GLU A 15 4.18 16.82 -9.02
N LYS A 16 3.09 17.47 -8.60
CA LYS A 16 3.08 18.54 -7.60
C LYS A 16 3.04 18.05 -6.15
N ASP A 17 2.97 16.73 -5.93
CA ASP A 17 3.03 16.13 -4.60
C ASP A 17 4.47 15.70 -4.26
N PRO A 18 5.23 16.53 -3.51
CA PRO A 18 6.59 16.18 -3.13
C PRO A 18 6.64 15.12 -2.03
N THR A 19 5.57 14.95 -1.24
CA THR A 19 5.54 14.07 -0.06
C THR A 19 5.17 12.64 -0.45
N GLY A 20 4.25 12.49 -1.39
CA GLY A 20 3.72 11.21 -1.81
C GLY A 20 2.72 10.62 -0.83
N HIS A 21 2.04 9.58 -1.30
CA HIS A 21 1.06 8.84 -0.54
C HIS A 21 1.60 7.44 -0.17
N PRO A 22 1.40 6.98 1.07
CA PRO A 22 1.79 5.62 1.44
C PRO A 22 0.99 4.61 0.62
N ALA A 23 1.64 3.52 0.22
CA ALA A 23 1.03 2.47 -0.57
C ALA A 23 1.62 1.09 -0.22
N VAL A 24 0.77 0.08 -0.13
CA VAL A 24 1.16 -1.31 0.13
C VAL A 24 1.29 -2.07 -1.18
N ILE A 25 2.45 -2.67 -1.44
CA ILE A 25 2.68 -3.48 -2.65
C ILE A 25 1.97 -4.84 -2.55
N LEU A 26 1.15 -5.17 -3.55
CA LEU A 26 0.42 -6.44 -3.65
C LEU A 26 1.00 -7.43 -4.64
N SER A 27 1.68 -6.97 -5.69
CA SER A 27 2.29 -7.83 -6.70
C SER A 27 3.24 -8.87 -6.08
N GLY A 28 3.28 -10.07 -6.66
CA GLY A 28 4.19 -11.12 -6.22
C GLY A 28 5.63 -10.88 -6.67
N GLU A 29 6.57 -11.60 -6.05
CA GLU A 29 8.02 -11.43 -6.27
C GLU A 29 8.39 -11.54 -7.76
N ASN A 30 7.87 -12.54 -8.51
CA ASN A 30 8.14 -12.68 -9.94
C ASN A 30 7.84 -11.40 -10.76
N THR A 31 6.80 -10.64 -10.39
CA THR A 31 6.46 -9.36 -11.04
C THR A 31 7.43 -8.24 -10.62
N LEU A 32 7.89 -8.27 -9.37
CA LEU A 32 8.77 -7.26 -8.79
C LEU A 32 10.26 -7.50 -9.08
N GLU A 33 10.64 -8.72 -9.44
CA GLU A 33 12.00 -9.09 -9.86
C GLU A 33 12.23 -8.92 -11.37
N ASP A 34 11.17 -8.94 -12.20
CA ASP A 34 11.30 -8.65 -13.63
C ASP A 34 11.66 -7.18 -13.86
N SER A 35 12.87 -6.95 -14.37
CA SER A 35 13.41 -5.63 -14.67
C SER A 35 12.69 -4.91 -15.82
N ARG A 36 11.99 -5.64 -16.69
CA ARG A 36 11.16 -5.07 -17.76
C ARG A 36 9.80 -4.61 -17.25
N GLN A 37 9.33 -5.21 -16.15
CA GLN A 37 8.06 -4.84 -15.54
C GLN A 37 8.22 -3.53 -14.76
N GLN A 38 7.69 -2.43 -15.30
CA GLN A 38 7.76 -1.10 -14.68
C GLN A 38 6.54 -0.77 -13.82
N ARG A 39 5.56 -1.67 -13.74
CA ARG A 39 4.29 -1.47 -13.04
C ARG A 39 4.04 -2.56 -12.00
N PHE A 40 3.38 -2.19 -10.91
CA PHE A 40 2.98 -3.13 -9.87
C PHE A 40 1.64 -2.72 -9.25
N ASN A 41 0.92 -3.68 -8.69
CA ASN A 41 -0.32 -3.46 -7.99
C ASN A 41 -0.05 -3.00 -6.56
N ALA A 42 -0.76 -1.96 -6.13
CA ALA A 42 -0.65 -1.43 -4.78
C ALA A 42 -2.01 -0.96 -4.23
N LEU A 43 -2.13 -0.94 -2.91
CA LEU A 43 -3.25 -0.29 -2.20
C LEU A 43 -2.79 1.07 -1.70
N LEU A 44 -3.50 2.14 -2.04
CA LEU A 44 -3.17 3.46 -1.52
C LEU A 44 -3.66 3.63 -0.08
N GLY A 45 -2.88 4.38 0.68
CA GLY A 45 -3.21 4.79 2.03
C GLY A 45 -3.18 6.30 2.19
N THR A 46 -3.87 6.77 3.22
CA THR A 46 -3.87 8.17 3.65
C THR A 46 -3.70 8.24 5.15
N LYS A 47 -3.13 9.35 5.65
CA LYS A 47 -3.07 9.59 7.09
C LYS A 47 -4.49 9.66 7.64
N LYS A 48 -4.78 8.90 8.70
CA LYS A 48 -6.09 8.88 9.34
C LYS A 48 -6.29 10.17 10.16
N PRO A 49 -7.36 10.95 9.92
CA PRO A 49 -7.73 12.05 10.80
C PRO A 49 -8.16 11.55 12.20
N PRO A 50 -7.87 12.28 13.30
CA PRO A 50 -8.12 11.81 14.68
C PRO A 50 -9.54 11.33 14.98
N ALA A 51 -10.56 11.94 14.36
CA ALA A 51 -11.97 11.63 14.58
C ALA A 51 -12.61 10.79 13.45
N ALA A 52 -11.85 10.41 12.42
CA ALA A 52 -12.41 9.65 11.31
C ALA A 52 -12.67 8.20 11.70
N SER A 53 -13.85 7.69 11.37
CA SER A 53 -14.13 6.25 11.44
C SER A 53 -13.34 5.51 10.36
N THR A 54 -12.83 4.33 10.68
CA THR A 54 -12.20 3.46 9.69
C THR A 54 -13.28 2.70 8.95
N GLY A 55 -13.32 2.85 7.63
CA GLY A 55 -14.27 2.14 6.77
C GLY A 55 -14.10 0.63 6.84
N SER A 56 -15.17 -0.11 6.57
CA SER A 56 -15.14 -1.57 6.57
C SER A 56 -14.16 -2.17 5.54
N HIS A 57 -13.86 -1.43 4.46
CA HIS A 57 -12.86 -1.76 3.43
C HIS A 57 -11.44 -1.28 3.76
N GLN A 58 -11.25 -0.55 4.87
CA GLN A 58 -9.95 0.03 5.22
C GLN A 58 -9.23 -0.83 6.27
N VAL A 59 -7.90 -0.85 6.19
CA VAL A 59 -7.01 -1.43 7.23
C VAL A 59 -6.16 -0.32 7.82
N LEU A 60 -5.95 -0.36 9.15
CA LEU A 60 -5.08 0.59 9.83
C LEU A 60 -3.66 0.04 9.96
N LEU A 61 -2.71 0.79 9.40
CA LEU A 61 -1.28 0.60 9.58
C LEU A 61 -0.72 1.65 10.53
N ASN A 62 0.35 1.33 11.25
CA ASN A 62 0.94 2.21 12.25
C ASN A 62 2.47 2.07 12.35
N GLY A 63 3.06 2.57 13.44
CA GLY A 63 4.51 2.50 13.68
C GLY A 63 5.09 1.08 13.65
N ALA A 64 4.31 0.06 13.98
CA ALA A 64 4.77 -1.33 13.88
C ALA A 64 4.98 -1.80 12.43
N ASP A 65 4.42 -1.08 11.45
CA ASP A 65 4.63 -1.30 10.01
C ASP A 65 5.68 -0.35 9.41
N GLY A 66 6.24 0.58 10.20
CA GLY A 66 7.21 1.59 9.75
C GLY A 66 6.61 2.96 9.38
N LEU A 67 5.39 3.28 9.85
CA LEU A 67 4.73 4.56 9.57
C LEU A 67 4.68 5.47 10.80
N ASP A 68 5.06 6.74 10.62
CA ASP A 68 5.06 7.76 11.69
C ASP A 68 3.65 8.12 12.18
N HIS A 69 2.64 7.81 11.38
CA HIS A 69 1.25 8.15 11.65
C HIS A 69 0.33 6.97 11.37
N LEU A 70 -0.78 6.93 12.10
CA LEU A 70 -1.88 6.01 11.83
C LEU A 70 -2.38 6.26 10.40
N THR A 71 -2.31 5.23 9.56
CA THR A 71 -2.59 5.31 8.13
C THR A 71 -3.69 4.34 7.79
N GLN A 72 -4.72 4.81 7.09
CA GLN A 72 -5.80 3.97 6.59
C GLN A 72 -5.49 3.59 5.14
N VAL A 73 -5.39 2.28 4.87
CA VAL A 73 -5.18 1.72 3.53
C VAL A 73 -6.50 1.22 2.97
N ASP A 74 -6.86 1.65 1.77
CA ASP A 74 -8.08 1.28 1.09
C ASP A 74 -7.92 -0.06 0.36
N CYS A 75 -8.63 -1.10 0.81
CA CYS A 75 -8.58 -2.43 0.19
C CYS A 75 -9.64 -2.62 -0.91
N SER A 76 -10.50 -1.63 -1.18
CA SER A 76 -11.52 -1.70 -2.23
C SER A 76 -10.98 -1.27 -3.61
N LEU A 77 -9.81 -0.64 -3.65
CA LEU A 77 -9.21 -0.11 -4.87
C LEU A 77 -7.74 -0.55 -5.00
N VAL A 78 -7.43 -1.25 -6.10
CA VAL A 78 -6.07 -1.63 -6.46
C VAL A 78 -5.55 -0.69 -7.54
N TYR A 79 -4.46 0.00 -7.23
CA TYR A 79 -3.81 0.94 -8.13
C TYR A 79 -2.65 0.27 -8.86
N VAL A 80 -2.49 0.60 -10.13
CA VAL A 80 -1.29 0.24 -10.90
C VAL A 80 -0.27 1.36 -10.74
N ALA A 81 0.68 1.17 -9.84
CA ALA A 81 1.76 2.10 -9.58
C ALA A 81 2.93 1.89 -10.56
N ARG A 82 3.71 2.95 -10.80
CA ARG A 82 4.94 2.88 -11.60
C ARG A 82 6.14 2.80 -10.67
N ARG A 83 7.17 2.01 -11.01
CA ARG A 83 8.43 2.00 -10.24
C ARG A 83 9.05 3.39 -10.11
N ALA A 84 8.99 4.17 -11.19
CA ALA A 84 9.51 5.54 -11.22
C ALA A 84 8.76 6.52 -10.31
N SER A 85 7.54 6.20 -9.84
CA SER A 85 6.81 7.05 -8.91
C SER A 85 7.11 6.76 -7.44
N VAL A 86 7.95 5.75 -7.16
CA VAL A 86 8.37 5.44 -5.78
C VAL A 86 9.38 6.49 -5.31
N ILE A 87 8.99 7.25 -4.28
CA ILE A 87 9.84 8.26 -3.64
C ILE A 87 10.74 7.61 -2.59
N ARG A 88 10.19 6.73 -1.75
CA ARG A 88 10.92 6.04 -0.68
C ARG A 88 10.22 4.77 -0.21
N LEU A 89 10.98 3.89 0.41
CA LEU A 89 10.48 2.78 1.23
C LEU A 89 10.26 3.29 2.66
N ALA A 90 9.15 2.93 3.28
CA ALA A 90 8.82 3.31 4.66
C ALA A 90 8.90 2.12 5.62
N GLY A 91 8.55 0.93 5.16
CA GLY A 91 8.57 -0.27 5.99
C GLY A 91 7.88 -1.42 5.30
N THR A 92 7.32 -2.33 6.10
CA THR A 92 6.71 -3.56 5.63
C THR A 92 5.50 -3.88 6.51
N VAL A 93 4.39 -4.27 5.89
CA VAL A 93 3.16 -4.64 6.61
C VAL A 93 3.41 -5.83 7.54
N SER A 94 2.94 -5.74 8.79
CA SER A 94 3.02 -6.82 9.78
C SER A 94 2.20 -8.06 9.37
N LEU A 95 2.56 -9.25 9.85
CA LEU A 95 1.88 -10.48 9.47
C LEU A 95 0.38 -10.48 9.78
N GLU A 96 -0.01 -9.91 10.92
CA GLU A 96 -1.42 -9.76 11.33
C GLU A 96 -2.20 -8.94 10.30
N ARG A 97 -1.66 -7.78 9.91
CA ARG A 97 -2.29 -6.87 8.94
C ARG A 97 -2.30 -7.42 7.54
N ARG A 98 -1.31 -8.23 7.13
CA ARG A 98 -1.33 -8.92 5.84
C ARG A 98 -2.58 -9.80 5.71
N ARG A 99 -2.92 -10.56 6.76
CA ARG A 99 -4.13 -11.41 6.78
C ARG A 99 -5.39 -10.58 6.67
N GLU A 100 -5.46 -9.46 7.38
CA GLU A 100 -6.58 -8.54 7.31
C GLU A 100 -6.74 -7.93 5.91
N ILE A 101 -5.66 -7.41 5.33
CA ILE A 101 -5.65 -6.87 3.96
C ILE A 101 -6.08 -7.93 2.97
N GLN A 102 -5.52 -9.15 3.04
CA GLN A 102 -5.90 -10.24 2.14
C GLN A 102 -7.41 -10.53 2.20
N ARG A 103 -7.98 -10.62 3.41
CA ARG A 103 -9.41 -10.85 3.62
C ARG A 103 -10.25 -9.70 3.03
N LYS A 104 -9.85 -8.44 3.26
CA LYS A 104 -10.61 -7.28 2.77
C LYS A 104 -10.49 -7.11 1.26
N VAL A 105 -9.29 -7.23 0.69
CA VAL A 105 -9.08 -7.20 -0.76
C VAL A 105 -9.95 -8.26 -1.43
N ARG A 106 -9.98 -9.48 -0.89
CA ARG A 106 -10.87 -10.54 -1.38
C ARG A 106 -12.33 -10.13 -1.35
N ALA A 107 -12.82 -9.73 -0.18
CA ALA A 107 -14.22 -9.34 0.02
C ALA A 107 -14.66 -8.15 -0.88
N TYR A 108 -13.85 -7.11 -1.00
CA TYR A 108 -14.23 -5.88 -1.70
C TYR A 108 -13.94 -5.90 -3.20
N LEU A 109 -13.11 -6.82 -3.68
CA LEU A 109 -12.91 -7.05 -5.12
C LEU A 109 -13.73 -8.23 -5.67
N GLY A 110 -14.63 -8.82 -4.86
CA GLY A 110 -15.47 -9.94 -5.28
C GLY A 110 -14.71 -11.24 -5.51
N LEU A 111 -13.55 -11.40 -4.88
CA LEU A 111 -12.75 -12.63 -4.90
C LEU A 111 -13.12 -13.40 -3.63
N GLY A 112 -13.98 -14.42 -3.74
CA GLY A 112 -14.50 -15.21 -2.61
C GLY A 112 -13.42 -15.72 -1.67
#